data_AF-A0A1M6G957-F1
#
_entry.id   AF-A0A1M6G957-F1
#
_cell.length_a   1.000
_cell.length_b   1.000
_cell.length_c   1.000
_cell.angle_alpha   90.00
_cell.angle_beta   90.00
_cell.angle_gamma   90.00
#
_symmetry.space_group_name_H-M   'P 1'
#
loop_
_entity.id
_entity.type
_entity.pdbx_description
1 polymer ?
#
loop_
_entity_poly.entity_id
_entity_poly.type
_entity_poly.pdbx_seq_one_letter_code
_entity_poly.pdbx_strand_id
1 'polypeptide(L)'
;MNFTPNDLQNILFKRALFGFNQLQVEDVLEKVVEDMSAYIKENNKLKDKLQDVQEKLDYYRGIEQSLQNSLIIAQKTSDEIIQNAKKNAENIVKEAELSARKIIEDANQEVLTIRYEYERLQREVEAYRIKVESIIRAQLKSLRSLSAQDEAKEEAV
;
A
#
# COMPACT_ATOMS: atom_id res chain seq x y z
N MET A 1 -0.95 66.24 16.36
CA MET A 1 0.51 66.46 16.31
C MET A 1 0.74 67.95 16.21
N ASN A 2 1.01 68.53 17.37
CA ASN A 2 1.24 69.94 17.64
C ASN A 2 2.73 70.27 17.64
N PHE A 3 3.59 69.34 18.10
CA PHE A 3 5.05 69.54 18.16
C PHE A 3 5.85 68.29 17.80
N THR A 4 7.01 68.48 17.17
CA THR A 4 8.09 67.50 17.15
C THR A 4 9.03 67.71 18.35
N PRO A 5 9.87 66.72 18.71
CA PRO A 5 10.91 66.92 19.72
C PRO A 5 11.83 68.12 19.44
N ASN A 6 12.13 68.39 18.16
CA ASN A 6 12.92 69.56 17.76
C ASN A 6 12.15 70.86 17.94
N ASP A 7 10.84 70.88 17.71
CA ASP A 7 10.02 72.08 17.94
C ASP A 7 10.00 72.44 19.42
N LEU A 8 9.84 71.44 20.31
CA LEU A 8 9.85 71.64 21.76
C LEU A 8 11.17 72.22 22.29
N GLN A 9 12.30 71.77 21.76
CA GLN A 9 13.62 72.30 22.15
C GLN A 9 13.80 73.77 21.76
N ASN A 10 13.11 74.23 20.72
CA ASN A 10 13.25 75.59 20.18
C ASN A 10 12.16 76.56 20.68
N ILE A 11 11.27 76.15 21.59
CA ILE A 11 10.23 77.04 22.14
C ILE A 11 10.86 78.10 23.02
N LEU A 12 10.60 79.37 22.70
CA LEU A 12 10.96 80.53 23.52
C LEU A 12 9.73 81.10 24.20
N PHE A 13 9.68 81.00 25.53
CA PHE A 13 8.61 81.57 26.34
C PHE A 13 8.81 83.08 26.54
N LYS A 14 7.75 83.87 26.30
CA LYS A 14 7.74 85.31 26.55
C LYS A 14 7.88 85.59 28.05
N ARG A 15 8.59 86.65 28.43
CA ARG A 15 8.72 87.08 29.84
C ARG A 15 7.56 87.99 30.26
N ALA A 16 7.12 87.84 31.51
CA ALA A 16 6.19 88.69 32.23
C ALA A 16 6.91 89.38 33.40
N LEU A 17 6.26 90.37 34.04
CA LEU A 17 6.82 91.19 35.15
C LEU A 17 7.46 90.38 36.30
N PHE A 18 7.08 89.11 36.46
CA PHE A 18 7.59 88.20 37.49
C PHE A 18 7.95 86.78 36.99
N GLY A 19 8.37 86.60 35.73
CA GLY A 19 8.80 85.28 35.21
C GLY A 19 8.47 85.03 33.75
N PHE A 20 8.19 83.78 33.38
CA PHE A 20 7.65 83.45 32.06
C PHE A 20 6.13 83.67 32.01
N ASN A 21 5.59 83.88 30.82
CA ASN A 21 4.15 83.98 30.61
C ASN A 21 3.51 82.62 30.88
N GLN A 22 2.85 82.52 32.05
CA GLN A 22 2.23 81.31 32.53
C GLN A 22 1.20 80.75 31.55
N LEU A 23 0.37 81.59 30.93
CA LEU A 23 -0.64 81.15 29.96
C LEU A 23 -0.02 80.50 28.71
N GLN A 24 1.13 81.02 28.26
CA GLN A 24 1.85 80.44 27.12
C GLN A 24 2.47 79.09 27.48
N VAL A 25 3.00 78.95 28.70
CA VAL A 25 3.56 77.69 29.19
C VAL A 25 2.46 76.64 29.32
N GLU A 26 1.31 77.00 29.89
CA GLU A 26 0.15 76.12 30.03
C GLU A 26 -0.37 75.61 28.67
N ASP A 27 -0.55 76.50 27.68
CA ASP A 27 -0.98 76.12 26.31
C ASP A 27 -0.01 75.17 25.60
N VAL A 28 1.31 75.38 25.77
CA VAL A 28 2.33 74.48 25.22
C VAL A 28 2.29 73.12 25.93
N LEU A 29 2.18 73.10 27.26
CA LEU A 29 2.10 71.87 28.02
C LEU A 29 0.84 71.05 27.67
N GLU A 30 -0.31 71.70 27.50
CA GLU A 30 -1.55 71.05 27.09
C GLU A 30 -1.39 70.35 25.73
N LYS A 31 -0.84 71.06 24.73
CA LYS A 31 -0.56 70.51 23.39
C LYS A 31 0.46 69.37 23.40
N VAL A 32 1.46 69.42 24.28
CA VAL A 32 2.43 68.32 24.50
C VAL A 32 1.74 67.10 25.11
N VAL A 33 0.88 67.32 26.10
CA VAL A 33 0.11 66.24 26.73
C VAL A 33 -0.82 65.59 25.71
N GLU A 34 -1.49 66.35 24.84
CA GLU A 34 -2.29 65.82 23.75
C GLU A 34 -1.49 64.92 22.80
N ASP A 35 -0.33 65.39 22.33
CA ASP A 35 0.52 64.64 21.41
C ASP A 35 1.10 63.38 22.07
N MET A 36 1.58 63.47 23.30
CA MET A 36 2.07 62.30 24.04
C MET A 36 0.95 61.27 24.26
N SER A 37 -0.26 61.73 24.58
CA SER A 37 -1.42 60.85 24.75
C SER A 37 -1.77 60.14 23.44
N ALA A 38 -1.72 60.85 22.31
CA ALA A 38 -1.93 60.28 20.98
C ALA A 38 -0.87 59.23 20.65
N TYR A 39 0.42 59.53 20.90
CA TYR A 39 1.52 58.58 20.68
C TYR A 39 1.43 57.33 21.55
N ILE A 40 1.07 57.47 22.83
CA ILE A 40 0.88 56.32 23.73
C ILE A 40 -0.26 55.44 23.21
N LYS A 41 -1.38 56.05 22.79
CA LYS A 41 -2.52 55.32 22.24
C LYS A 41 -2.16 54.58 20.96
N GLU A 42 -1.41 55.21 20.06
CA GLU A 42 -0.94 54.57 18.83
C GLU A 42 0.07 53.45 19.12
N ASN A 43 1.01 53.66 20.04
CA ASN A 43 1.99 52.66 20.44
C ASN A 43 1.31 51.41 21.01
N ASN A 44 0.32 51.58 21.89
CA ASN A 44 -0.46 50.48 22.43
C ASN A 44 -1.22 49.75 21.32
N LYS A 45 -1.89 50.48 20.41
CA LYS A 45 -2.58 49.88 19.26
C LYS A 45 -1.64 49.08 18.35
N LEU A 46 -0.42 49.56 18.15
CA LEU A 46 0.59 48.85 17.36
C LEU A 46 1.11 47.60 18.08
N LYS A 47 1.31 47.67 19.40
CA LYS A 47 1.67 46.50 20.23
C LYS A 47 0.59 45.43 20.19
N ASP A 48 -0.68 45.81 20.33
CA ASP A 48 -1.81 44.88 20.26
C ASP A 48 -1.87 44.18 18.89
N LYS A 49 -1.68 44.94 17.80
CA LYS A 49 -1.60 44.37 16.44
C LYS A 49 -0.41 43.44 16.26
N LEU A 50 0.76 43.82 16.81
CA LEU A 50 1.95 42.98 16.72
C LEU A 50 1.73 41.65 17.43
N GLN A 51 1.10 41.68 18.60
CA GLN A 51 0.73 40.48 19.34
C GLN A 51 -0.25 39.60 18.55
N ASP A 52 -1.34 40.17 18.00
CA ASP A 52 -2.31 39.43 17.18
C ASP A 52 -1.66 38.77 15.95
N VAL A 53 -0.76 39.49 15.26
CA VAL A 53 -0.02 38.94 14.12
C VAL A 53 0.94 37.83 14.55
N GLN A 54 1.61 37.98 15.69
CA GLN A 54 2.52 36.96 16.22
C GLN A 54 1.77 35.67 16.60
N GLU A 55 0.64 35.79 17.28
CA GLU A 55 -0.22 34.66 17.63
C GLU A 55 -0.73 33.92 16.38
N LYS A 56 -1.15 34.66 15.35
CA LYS A 56 -1.55 34.07 14.05
C LYS A 56 -0.39 33.37 13.36
N LEU A 57 0.80 33.97 13.38
CA LEU A 57 1.98 33.37 12.77
C LEU A 57 2.33 32.03 13.43
N ASP A 58 2.28 31.97 14.76
CA ASP A 58 2.58 30.74 15.50
C ASP A 58 1.48 29.68 15.28
N TYR A 59 0.21 30.08 15.16
CA TYR A 59 -0.87 29.20 14.73
C TYR A 59 -0.63 28.60 13.33
N TYR A 60 -0.27 29.43 12.35
CA TYR A 60 0.00 28.95 10.99
C TYR A 60 1.23 28.05 10.90
N ARG A 61 2.28 28.35 11.67
CA ARG A 61 3.45 27.46 11.80
C ARG A 61 3.07 26.10 12.38
N GLY A 62 2.17 26.07 13.36
CA GLY A 62 1.62 24.83 13.91
C GLY A 62 0.90 24.00 12.83
N ILE A 63 0.05 24.64 12.03
CA ILE A 63 -0.63 23.97 10.90
C ILE A 63 0.36 23.45 9.88
N GLU A 64 1.36 24.26 9.48
CA GLU A 64 2.39 23.88 8.53
C GLU A 64 3.14 22.64 8.99
N GLN A 65 3.55 22.61 10.27
CA GLN A 65 4.22 21.44 10.86
C GLN A 65 3.33 20.20 10.86
N SER A 66 2.06 20.33 11.23
CA SER A 66 1.10 19.22 11.18
C SER A 66 0.91 18.70 9.76
N LEU A 67 0.77 19.60 8.78
CA LEU A 67 0.60 19.24 7.37
C LEU A 67 1.84 18.52 6.83
N GLN A 68 3.05 19.02 7.14
CA GLN A 68 4.29 18.38 6.75
C GLN A 68 4.40 16.97 7.34
N ASN A 69 4.04 16.79 8.61
CA ASN A 69 4.02 15.48 9.25
C ASN A 69 3.01 14.55 8.57
N SER A 70 1.80 15.03 8.26
CA SER A 70 0.79 14.26 7.55
C SER A 70 1.26 13.84 6.15
N LEU A 71 1.96 14.71 5.42
CA LEU A 71 2.53 14.39 4.11
C LEU A 71 3.59 13.29 4.19
N ILE A 72 4.48 13.35 5.19
CA ILE A 72 5.50 12.32 5.41
C ILE A 72 4.84 10.98 5.73
N ILE A 73 3.82 10.96 6.59
CA ILE A 73 3.07 9.75 6.91
C ILE A 73 2.38 9.20 5.67
N ALA A 74 1.70 10.04 4.89
CA ALA A 74 1.02 9.63 3.67
C ALA A 74 1.99 9.03 2.64
N GLN A 75 3.18 9.63 2.48
CA GLN A 75 4.24 9.09 1.61
C GLN A 75 4.72 7.73 2.11
N LYS A 76 5.04 7.61 3.40
CA LYS A 76 5.49 6.35 3.99
C LYS A 76 4.43 5.24 3.84
N THR A 77 3.16 5.54 4.11
CA THR A 77 2.06 4.59 3.92
C THR A 77 1.90 4.21 2.46
N SER A 78 2.06 5.14 1.52
CA SER A 78 2.01 4.84 0.09
C SER A 78 3.13 3.88 -0.31
N ASP A 79 4.36 4.13 0.16
CA ASP A 79 5.51 3.25 -0.09
C ASP A 79 5.29 1.85 0.50
N GLU A 80 4.77 1.76 1.73
CA GLU A 80 4.42 0.50 2.38
C GLU A 80 3.34 -0.27 1.60
N ILE A 81 2.31 0.40 1.08
CA ILE A 81 1.27 -0.22 0.24
C ILE A 81 1.90 -0.79 -1.04
N ILE A 82 2.75 -0.02 -1.71
CA ILE A 82 3.42 -0.45 -2.95
C ILE A 82 4.33 -1.65 -2.67
N GLN A 83 5.11 -1.64 -1.59
CA GLN A 83 5.97 -2.77 -1.25
C GLN A 83 5.17 -4.03 -0.91
N ASN A 84 4.10 -3.91 -0.13
CA ASN A 84 3.23 -5.04 0.19
C ASN A 84 2.54 -5.59 -1.07
N ALA A 85 2.06 -4.74 -1.96
CA ALA A 85 1.45 -5.15 -3.22
C ALA A 85 2.44 -5.93 -4.10
N LYS A 86 3.69 -5.45 -4.22
CA LYS A 86 4.76 -6.16 -4.96
C LYS A 86 5.05 -7.53 -4.36
N LYS A 87 5.24 -7.60 -3.04
CA LYS A 87 5.50 -8.86 -2.32
C LYS A 87 4.35 -9.85 -2.48
N ASN A 88 3.11 -9.37 -2.38
CA ASN A 88 1.93 -10.22 -2.58
C ASN A 88 1.83 -10.73 -4.02
N ALA A 89 2.12 -9.89 -5.02
CA ALA A 89 2.17 -10.31 -6.41
C ALA A 89 3.24 -11.39 -6.64
N GLU A 90 4.44 -11.20 -6.09
CA GLU A 90 5.52 -12.21 -6.15
C GLU A 90 5.10 -13.55 -5.51
N ASN A 91 4.42 -13.49 -4.36
CA ASN A 91 3.90 -14.69 -3.70
C ASN A 91 2.83 -15.39 -4.55
N ILE A 92 1.89 -14.65 -5.12
CA ILE A 92 0.84 -15.21 -5.99
C ILE A 92 1.46 -15.92 -7.19
N VAL A 93 2.44 -15.29 -7.86
CA VAL A 93 3.15 -15.91 -8.99
C VAL A 93 3.86 -17.19 -8.54
N LYS A 94 4.58 -17.14 -7.42
CA LYS A 94 5.30 -18.30 -6.88
C LYS A 94 4.37 -19.46 -6.51
N GLU A 95 3.22 -19.16 -5.89
CA GLU A 95 2.20 -20.17 -5.55
C GLU A 95 1.58 -20.78 -6.81
N ALA A 96 1.26 -19.95 -7.81
CA ALA A 96 0.75 -20.42 -9.09
C ALA A 96 1.75 -21.35 -9.79
N GLU A 97 3.03 -20.99 -9.81
CA GLU A 97 4.09 -21.84 -10.36
C GLU A 97 4.24 -23.16 -9.61
N LEU A 98 4.18 -23.15 -8.27
CA LEU A 98 4.25 -24.37 -7.46
C LEU A 98 3.05 -25.27 -7.73
N SER A 99 1.85 -24.70 -7.81
CA SER A 99 0.63 -25.43 -8.12
C SER A 99 0.69 -26.03 -9.53
N ALA A 100 1.12 -25.27 -10.53
CA ALA A 100 1.29 -25.75 -11.89
C ALA A 100 2.32 -26.90 -11.97
N ARG A 101 3.46 -26.77 -11.30
CA ARG A 101 4.45 -27.85 -11.21
C ARG A 101 3.87 -29.12 -10.59
N LYS A 102 3.08 -28.97 -9.51
CA LYS A 102 2.42 -30.11 -8.86
C LYS A 102 1.42 -30.79 -9.81
N ILE A 103 0.59 -30.03 -10.52
CA ILE A 103 -0.37 -30.58 -11.48
C ILE A 103 0.34 -31.38 -12.58
N ILE A 104 1.46 -30.87 -13.10
CA ILE A 104 2.26 -31.57 -14.12
C ILE A 104 2.83 -32.87 -13.55
N GLU A 105 3.37 -32.84 -12.33
CA GLU A 105 3.92 -34.03 -11.68
C GLU A 105 2.85 -35.09 -11.42
N ASP A 106 1.69 -34.70 -10.88
CA ASP A 106 0.56 -35.59 -10.63
C ASP A 106 0.07 -36.22 -11.95
N ALA A 107 -0.02 -35.44 -13.03
CA ALA A 107 -0.40 -35.94 -14.35
C ALA A 107 0.64 -36.93 -14.93
N ASN A 108 1.94 -36.64 -14.78
CA ASN A 108 2.99 -37.56 -15.22
C ASN A 108 2.93 -38.90 -14.46
N GLN A 109 2.67 -38.84 -13.16
CA GLN A 109 2.53 -40.03 -12.33
C GLN A 109 1.30 -40.86 -12.71
N GLU A 110 0.20 -40.20 -13.05
CA GLU A 110 -1.00 -40.87 -13.57
C GLU A 110 -0.73 -41.55 -14.92
N VAL A 111 -0.03 -40.88 -15.85
CA VAL A 111 0.38 -41.46 -17.14
C VAL A 111 1.24 -42.72 -16.94
N LEU A 112 2.20 -42.69 -16.01
CA LEU A 112 3.02 -43.86 -15.69
C LEU A 112 2.17 -45.02 -15.16
N THR A 113 1.20 -44.71 -14.29
CA THR A 113 0.27 -45.70 -13.73
C THR A 113 -0.58 -46.33 -14.83
N ILE A 114 -1.19 -45.52 -15.70
CA ILE A 114 -1.99 -45.99 -16.84
C ILE A 114 -1.15 -46.87 -17.77
N ARG A 115 0.11 -46.48 -18.05
CA ARG A 115 0.99 -47.28 -18.91
C ARG A 115 1.29 -48.65 -18.29
N TYR A 116 1.54 -48.70 -16.98
CA TYR A 116 1.75 -49.96 -16.28
C TYR A 116 0.51 -50.86 -16.31
N GLU A 117 -0.68 -50.29 -16.10
CA GLU A 117 -1.94 -51.03 -16.19
C GLU A 117 -2.21 -51.54 -17.61
N TYR A 118 -1.90 -50.73 -18.63
CA TYR A 118 -2.02 -51.11 -20.03
C TYR A 118 -1.11 -52.30 -20.36
N GLU A 119 0.16 -52.27 -19.96
CA GLU A 119 1.10 -53.38 -20.15
C GLU A 119 0.65 -54.64 -19.40
N ARG A 120 0.11 -54.50 -18.18
CA ARG A 120 -0.49 -55.62 -17.44
C ARG A 120 -1.65 -56.23 -18.21
N LEU A 121 -2.57 -55.41 -18.71
CA LEU A 121 -3.74 -55.87 -19.45
C LEU A 121 -3.34 -56.57 -20.75
N GLN A 122 -2.35 -56.06 -21.49
CA GLN A 122 -1.82 -56.72 -22.67
C GLN A 122 -1.30 -58.13 -22.37
N ARG A 123 -0.56 -58.30 -21.26
CA ARG A 123 -0.09 -59.62 -20.82
C ARG A 123 -1.24 -60.57 -20.47
N GLU A 124 -2.28 -60.06 -19.79
CA GLU A 124 -3.46 -60.86 -19.46
C GLU A 124 -4.21 -61.32 -20.71
N VAL A 125 -4.38 -60.42 -21.70
CA VAL A 125 -5.01 -60.74 -22.99
C VAL A 125 -4.23 -61.83 -23.73
N GLU A 126 -2.90 -61.71 -23.81
CA GLU A 126 -2.07 -62.72 -24.48
C GLU A 126 -2.11 -64.07 -23.75
N ALA A 127 -2.04 -64.06 -22.42
CA ALA A 127 -2.17 -65.28 -21.62
C ALA A 127 -3.54 -65.95 -21.82
N TYR A 128 -4.62 -65.16 -21.89
CA TYR A 128 -5.96 -65.65 -22.17
C TYR A 128 -6.05 -66.25 -23.58
N ARG A 129 -5.47 -65.58 -24.58
CA ARG A 129 -5.42 -66.07 -25.96
C ARG A 129 -4.71 -67.43 -26.06
N ILE A 130 -3.53 -67.56 -25.46
CA ILE A 130 -2.76 -68.81 -25.41
C ILE A 130 -3.60 -69.91 -24.72
N LYS A 131 -4.26 -69.59 -23.61
CA LYS A 131 -5.12 -70.53 -22.88
C LYS A 131 -6.27 -71.03 -23.75
N VAL A 132 -6.98 -70.14 -24.45
CA VAL A 132 -8.10 -70.51 -25.34
C VAL A 132 -7.60 -71.37 -26.49
N GLU A 133 -6.48 -71.00 -27.12
CA GLU A 133 -5.91 -71.79 -28.21
C GLU A 133 -5.53 -73.21 -27.76
N SER A 134 -4.93 -73.34 -26.57
CA SER A 134 -4.60 -74.63 -25.98
C SER A 134 -5.84 -75.49 -25.73
N ILE A 135 -6.92 -74.92 -25.18
CA ILE A 135 -8.19 -75.62 -24.95
C ILE A 135 -8.79 -76.11 -26.28
N ILE A 136 -8.84 -75.25 -27.31
CA ILE A 136 -9.39 -75.62 -28.62
C ILE A 136 -8.57 -76.75 -29.26
N ARG A 137 -7.23 -76.65 -29.22
CA ARG A 137 -6.34 -77.71 -29.74
C ARG A 137 -6.55 -79.04 -29.00
N ALA A 138 -6.70 -79.00 -27.68
CA ALA A 138 -6.98 -80.20 -26.88
C ALA A 138 -8.34 -80.83 -27.26
N GLN A 139 -9.39 -80.03 -27.42
CA GLN A 139 -10.71 -80.50 -27.85
C GLN A 139 -10.69 -81.11 -29.25
N LEU A 140 -10.01 -80.45 -30.21
CA LEU A 140 -9.84 -80.98 -31.57
C LEU A 140 -9.09 -82.32 -31.57
N LYS A 141 -8.04 -82.45 -30.76
CA LYS A 141 -7.31 -83.71 -30.62
C LYS A 141 -8.22 -84.82 -30.07
N SER A 142 -9.04 -84.50 -29.06
CA SER A 142 -10.00 -85.46 -28.49
C SER A 142 -11.05 -85.91 -29.50
N LEU A 143 -11.58 -85.01 -30.32
CA LEU A 143 -12.54 -85.35 -31.38
C LEU A 143 -11.92 -86.29 -32.43
N ARG A 144 -10.70 -85.99 -32.88
CA ARG A 144 -9.98 -86.85 -33.84
C ARG A 144 -9.67 -88.24 -33.29
N SER A 145 -9.39 -88.34 -31.98
CA SER A 145 -9.19 -89.66 -31.37
C SER A 145 -10.49 -90.47 -31.25
N LEU A 146 -11.65 -89.82 -31.11
CA LEU A 146 -12.95 -90.50 -31.12
C LEU A 146 -13.29 -91.01 -32.52
N SER A 147 -13.12 -90.18 -33.56
CA SER A 147 -13.39 -90.61 -34.94
C SER A 147 -12.49 -91.78 -35.37
N ALA A 148 -11.22 -91.78 -34.97
CA ALA A 148 -10.31 -92.89 -35.25
C ALA A 148 -10.68 -94.20 -34.49
N GLN A 149 -11.34 -94.08 -33.33
CA GLN A 149 -11.85 -95.25 -32.59
C GLN A 149 -13.15 -95.79 -33.20
N ASP A 150 -13.97 -94.93 -33.78
CA ASP A 150 -15.20 -95.34 -34.47
C ASP A 150 -14.88 -96.02 -35.82
N GLU A 151 -13.95 -95.49 -36.61
CA GLU A 151 -13.46 -96.13 -37.85
C GLU A 151 -12.82 -97.51 -37.58
N ALA A 152 -12.01 -97.63 -36.52
CA ALA A 152 -11.40 -98.90 -36.13
C ALA A 152 -12.41 -99.94 -35.62
N LYS A 153 -13.59 -99.52 -35.16
CA LYS A 153 -14.70 -100.42 -34.79
C LYS A 153 -15.51 -100.86 -36.00
N GLU A 154 -15.65 -100.02 -37.02
CA GLU A 154 -16.33 -100.39 -38.28
C GLU A 154 -15.49 -101.36 -39.13
N GLU A 155 -14.15 -101.27 -39.14
CA GLU A 155 -13.30 -102.24 -39.86
C GLU A 155 -13.17 -103.61 -39.15
N ALA A 156 -13.57 -103.71 -37.88
CA ALA A 156 -13.46 -104.91 -37.06
C ALA A 156 -14.74 -105.76 -37.02
N VAL A 157 -15.81 -105.33 -37.69
CA VAL A 157 -17.11 -106.02 -37.83
C VAL A 157 -17.26 -106.55 -39.25
#